data_AF-A0AAW6S752-F1
#
_entry.id   AF-A0AAW6S752-F1
#
_cell.length_a   1.000
_cell.length_b   1.000
_cell.length_c   1.000
_cell.angle_alpha   90.00
_cell.angle_beta   90.00
_cell.angle_gamma   90.00
#
_symmetry.space_group_name_H-M   'P 1'
#
loop_
_entity.id
_entity.type
_entity.pdbx_description
1 polymer ?
#
loop_
_entity_poly.entity_id
_entity_poly.type
_entity_poly.pdbx_seq_one_letter_code
_entity_poly.pdbx_strand_id
1 'polypeptide(L)'
;MSTITRERAQKIIEAADEVITALAGTNEDVHPEDSRKMCDLWDDLNDRYAPPEVVRELARIALASQGAKKIILYRERNPYNGLTTGWEELTEQEYEIVKDNASKHAEFRTVYTAPPVPIVPAELHPDTQKLVIDFCTALAEKLYKAQLKYGYDEDWKQDGWPTQCQAHFHQHIAKGDPRDVAAYCAFMWYHGWKTESEPAPVSVPDDVMAAIQKVARIRLDLNDFDGDKRGILDCLSEAEEALIEVVNRRAAMLQGAEPVTTAYKLPPHIFRELVNRLRDTAVKYQGCQQLREQLSRTLQEVIQPVAPQQEETEKPKK
;
A
#
# COMPACT_ATOMS: atom_id res chain seq x y z
N MET A 1 -8.11 11.97 25.96
CA MET A 1 -6.93 12.84 26.06
C MET A 1 -7.18 13.78 27.22
N SER A 2 -6.26 13.89 28.20
CA SER A 2 -6.42 14.85 29.28
C SER A 2 -6.23 16.26 28.75
N THR A 3 -7.30 17.04 28.68
CA THR A 3 -7.26 18.44 28.30
C THR A 3 -6.48 19.23 29.35
N ILE A 4 -5.45 19.97 28.94
CA ILE A 4 -4.72 20.86 29.85
C ILE A 4 -5.61 22.05 30.18
N THR A 5 -5.95 22.22 31.46
CA THR A 5 -6.72 23.38 31.93
C THR A 5 -5.81 24.56 32.20
N ARG A 6 -6.39 25.77 32.24
CA ARG A 6 -5.68 26.99 32.60
C ARG A 6 -5.07 26.90 34.00
N GLU A 7 -5.80 26.36 34.98
CA GLU A 7 -5.24 26.22 36.34
C GLU A 7 -4.06 25.25 36.37
N ARG A 8 -4.12 24.16 35.58
CA ARG A 8 -3.01 23.22 35.50
C ARG A 8 -1.77 23.84 34.85
N ALA A 9 -1.95 24.59 33.76
CA ALA A 9 -0.85 25.31 33.11
C ALA A 9 -0.20 26.33 34.05
N GLN A 10 -1.01 27.05 34.83
CA GLN A 10 -0.53 28.00 35.83
C GLN A 10 0.34 27.32 36.91
N LYS A 11 -0.10 26.18 37.44
CA LYS A 11 0.68 25.41 38.42
C LYS A 11 2.01 24.88 37.87
N ILE A 12 2.05 24.50 36.59
CA ILE A 12 3.30 24.09 35.93
C ILE A 12 4.28 25.26 35.88
N ILE A 13 3.79 26.47 35.57
CA ILE A 13 4.62 27.68 35.52
C ILE A 13 5.17 27.99 36.92
N GLU A 14 4.31 28.01 37.93
CA GLU A 14 4.70 28.30 39.32
C GLU A 14 5.76 27.30 39.83
N ALA A 15 5.54 25.99 39.64
CA ALA A 15 6.50 24.98 40.04
C ALA A 15 7.83 25.07 39.24
N ALA A 16 7.77 25.41 37.96
CA ALA A 16 8.96 25.63 37.15
C ALA A 16 9.75 26.87 37.60
N ASP A 17 9.07 27.96 37.94
CA ASP A 17 9.68 29.19 38.46
C ASP A 17 10.34 28.95 39.82
N GLU A 18 9.75 28.12 40.70
CA GLU A 18 10.37 27.70 41.96
C GLU A 18 11.70 26.96 41.71
N VAL A 19 11.73 26.01 40.77
CA VAL A 19 12.96 25.30 40.39
C VAL A 19 14.00 26.27 39.81
N ILE A 20 13.59 27.16 38.90
CA ILE A 20 14.48 28.13 38.24
C ILE A 20 15.10 29.10 39.25
N THR A 21 14.28 29.64 40.16
CA THR A 21 14.74 30.56 41.20
C THR A 21 15.63 29.87 42.23
N ALA A 22 15.35 28.60 42.56
CA ALA A 22 16.19 27.80 43.46
C ALA A 22 17.55 27.52 42.81
N LEU A 23 17.59 27.15 41.54
CA LEU A 23 18.84 27.00 40.78
C LEU A 23 19.65 28.30 40.69
N ALA A 24 18.98 29.44 40.59
CA ALA A 24 19.60 30.76 40.58
C ALA A 24 20.10 31.21 41.97
N GLY A 25 19.76 30.49 43.04
CA GLY A 25 20.07 30.87 44.42
C GLY A 25 19.30 32.09 44.92
N THR A 26 18.23 32.47 44.23
CA THR A 26 17.38 33.63 44.56
C THR A 26 16.05 33.21 45.19
N ASN A 27 15.82 31.91 45.38
CA ASN A 27 14.64 31.39 46.07
C ASN A 27 14.80 31.55 47.59
N GLU A 28 13.74 31.99 48.26
CA GLU A 28 13.76 32.28 49.69
C GLU A 28 13.84 31.01 50.56
N ASP A 29 13.32 29.87 50.06
CA ASP A 29 13.10 28.65 50.84
C ASP A 29 14.05 27.49 50.49
N VAL A 30 14.60 27.50 49.27
CA VAL A 30 15.41 26.42 48.71
C VAL A 30 16.73 26.95 48.14
N HIS A 31 17.85 26.48 48.70
CA HIS A 31 19.19 26.77 48.19
C HIS A 31 19.61 25.67 47.19
N PRO A 32 20.35 25.99 46.12
CA PRO A 32 20.74 25.01 45.09
C PRO A 32 21.64 23.88 45.61
N GLU A 33 22.34 24.11 46.72
CA GLU A 33 23.15 23.07 47.39
C GLU A 33 22.35 22.16 48.33
N ASP A 34 21.08 22.49 48.63
CA ASP A 34 20.19 21.60 49.38
C ASP A 34 19.63 20.53 48.43
N SER A 35 20.42 19.48 48.22
CA SER A 35 20.12 18.42 47.25
C SER A 35 18.77 17.77 47.49
N ARG A 36 18.31 17.70 48.74
CA ARG A 36 17.05 17.04 49.07
C ARG A 36 15.86 17.90 48.67
N LYS A 37 15.86 19.17 49.07
CA LYS A 37 14.80 20.11 48.66
C LYS A 37 14.79 20.34 47.16
N MET A 38 15.96 20.37 46.52
CA MET A 38 16.07 20.45 45.06
C MET A 38 15.44 19.24 44.38
N CYS A 39 15.70 18.02 44.86
CA CYS A 39 15.02 16.82 44.35
C CYS A 39 13.50 16.92 44.53
N ASP A 40 13.03 17.34 45.70
CA ASP A 40 11.59 17.48 45.97
C ASP A 40 10.90 18.45 44.98
N LEU A 41 11.54 19.57 44.63
CA LEU A 41 11.00 20.52 43.63
C LEU A 41 10.96 19.92 42.22
N TRP A 42 12.02 19.20 41.82
CA TRP A 42 12.06 18.52 40.52
C TRP A 42 11.02 17.41 40.42
N ASP A 43 10.82 16.65 41.49
CA ASP A 43 9.82 15.59 41.57
C ASP A 43 8.40 16.18 41.52
N ASP A 44 8.11 17.27 42.25
CA ASP A 44 6.79 17.91 42.22
C ASP A 44 6.46 18.47 40.82
N LEU A 45 7.44 19.09 40.15
CA LEU A 45 7.30 19.56 38.76
C LEU A 45 7.07 18.40 37.79
N ASN A 46 7.92 17.36 37.81
CA ASN A 46 7.90 16.29 36.82
C ASN A 46 6.77 15.28 37.06
N ASP A 47 6.48 14.90 38.31
CA ASP A 47 5.53 13.83 38.60
C ASP A 47 4.10 14.35 38.74
N ARG A 48 3.91 15.54 39.32
CA ARG A 48 2.56 16.05 39.61
C ARG A 48 2.05 16.99 38.52
N TYR A 49 2.87 17.94 38.09
CA TYR A 49 2.38 19.02 37.24
C TYR A 49 2.65 18.78 35.76
N ALA A 50 3.86 18.35 35.39
CA ALA A 50 4.34 18.18 34.03
C ALA A 50 4.86 16.76 33.73
N PRO A 51 4.05 15.69 33.92
CA PRO A 51 4.42 14.35 33.48
C PRO A 51 4.57 14.29 31.95
N PRO A 52 5.24 13.27 31.39
CA PRO A 52 5.54 13.17 29.96
C PRO A 52 4.35 13.38 29.03
N GLU A 53 3.16 12.90 29.41
CA GLU A 53 1.93 13.08 28.64
C GLU A 53 1.49 14.54 28.55
N VAL A 54 1.65 15.29 29.65
CA VAL A 54 1.32 16.72 29.73
C VAL A 54 2.32 17.52 28.94
N VAL A 55 3.62 17.23 29.07
CA VAL A 55 4.67 17.92 28.30
C VAL A 55 4.46 17.71 26.81
N ARG A 56 4.14 16.48 26.38
CA ARG A 56 3.80 16.19 24.98
C ARG A 56 2.58 16.99 24.50
N GLU A 57 1.55 17.11 25.34
CA GLU A 57 0.35 17.87 24.98
C GLU A 57 0.62 19.38 24.92
N LEU A 58 1.39 19.93 25.87
CA LEU A 58 1.87 21.32 25.83
C LEU A 58 2.67 21.60 24.56
N ALA A 59 3.60 20.72 24.21
CA ALA A 59 4.40 20.84 23.00
C ALA A 59 3.52 20.80 21.73
N ARG A 60 2.50 19.92 21.69
CA ARG A 60 1.53 19.89 20.59
C ARG A 60 0.72 21.18 20.50
N ILE A 61 0.21 21.69 21.61
CA ILE A 61 -0.56 22.94 21.66
C ILE A 61 0.32 24.12 21.25
N ALA A 62 1.57 24.18 21.73
CA ALA A 62 2.51 25.24 21.38
C ALA A 62 2.84 25.22 19.87
N LEU A 63 3.11 24.04 19.31
CA LEU A 63 3.36 23.86 17.89
C LEU A 63 2.15 24.26 17.03
N ALA A 64 0.94 23.84 17.44
CA ALA A 64 -0.30 24.24 16.77
C ALA A 64 -0.53 25.77 16.87
N SER A 65 -0.15 26.37 18.00
CA SER A 65 -0.28 27.82 18.23
C SER A 65 0.69 28.63 17.38
N GLN A 66 1.88 28.11 17.07
CA GLN A 66 2.86 28.79 16.20
C GLN A 66 2.36 28.94 14.75
N GLY A 67 1.52 28.02 14.28
CA GLY A 67 0.88 28.13 12.97
C GLY A 67 -0.48 28.82 12.99
N ALA A 68 -0.95 29.30 14.15
CA ALA A 68 -2.28 29.89 14.27
C ALA A 68 -2.35 31.24 13.54
N LYS A 69 -3.25 31.33 12.55
CA LYS A 69 -3.44 32.58 11.81
C LYS A 69 -4.27 33.54 12.66
N LYS A 70 -3.75 34.76 12.83
CA LYS A 70 -4.52 35.87 13.39
C LYS A 70 -5.61 36.25 12.39
N ILE A 71 -6.87 36.14 12.80
CA ILE A 71 -8.03 36.59 12.05
C ILE A 71 -8.69 37.70 12.86
N ILE A 72 -9.02 38.80 12.19
CA ILE A 72 -9.72 39.92 12.81
C ILE A 72 -11.16 39.84 12.35
N LEU A 73 -12.08 39.61 13.27
CA LEU A 73 -13.50 39.61 12.98
C LEU A 73 -14.07 41.01 13.17
N TYR A 74 -14.93 41.40 12.25
CA TYR A 74 -15.66 42.66 12.25
C TYR A 74 -17.16 42.38 12.27
N ARG A 75 -17.92 43.20 13.00
CA ARG A 75 -19.36 43.29 12.81
C ARG A 75 -19.85 44.69 13.16
N GLU A 76 -21.00 45.07 12.61
CA GLU A 76 -21.68 46.30 12.99
C GLU A 76 -22.85 46.01 13.92
N ARG A 77 -22.97 46.85 14.94
CA ARG A 77 -24.16 46.90 15.78
C ARG A 77 -25.04 48.05 15.35
N ASN A 78 -26.28 47.77 15.01
CA ASN A 78 -27.25 48.79 14.66
C ASN A 78 -27.58 49.65 15.91
N PRO A 79 -27.40 50.98 15.85
CA PRO A 79 -27.63 51.87 16.99
C PRO A 79 -29.08 51.95 17.46
N TYR A 80 -30.04 51.71 16.58
CA TYR A 80 -31.45 52.00 16.84
C TYR A 80 -32.19 50.82 17.47
N ASN A 81 -31.81 49.60 17.13
CA ASN A 81 -32.47 48.38 17.61
C ASN A 81 -31.51 47.38 18.29
N GLY A 82 -30.21 47.67 18.31
CA GLY A 82 -29.19 46.85 18.95
C GLY A 82 -28.87 45.54 18.23
N LEU A 83 -29.47 45.27 17.07
CA LEU A 83 -29.20 44.09 16.25
C LEU A 83 -27.79 44.14 15.67
N THR A 84 -27.11 43.01 15.64
CA THR A 84 -25.75 42.91 15.08
C THR A 84 -25.76 42.21 13.73
N THR A 85 -24.87 42.62 12.83
CA THR A 85 -24.55 41.83 11.63
C THR A 85 -23.82 40.54 12.00
N GLY A 86 -23.68 39.64 11.03
CA GLY A 86 -22.76 38.51 11.16
C GLY A 86 -21.32 38.98 11.35
N TRP A 87 -20.48 38.11 11.90
CA TRP A 87 -19.04 38.33 11.93
C TRP A 87 -18.46 38.14 10.53
N GLU A 88 -17.74 39.14 10.05
CA GLU A 88 -16.98 39.10 8.80
C GLU A 88 -15.49 39.01 9.11
N GLU A 89 -14.75 38.22 8.34
CA GLU A 89 -13.30 38.10 8.48
C GLU A 89 -12.60 39.24 7.74
N LEU A 90 -11.72 39.94 8.44
CA LEU A 90 -10.81 40.93 7.90
C LEU A 90 -9.38 40.38 7.91
N THR A 91 -8.68 40.61 6.82
CA THR A 91 -7.22 40.52 6.80
C THR A 91 -6.60 41.65 7.62
N GLU A 92 -5.31 41.51 7.97
CA GLU A 92 -4.58 42.54 8.72
C GLU A 92 -4.55 43.88 7.94
N GLN A 93 -4.43 43.83 6.62
CA GLN A 93 -4.45 45.02 5.76
C GLN A 93 -5.83 45.69 5.74
N GLU A 94 -6.90 44.91 5.63
CA GLU A 94 -8.27 45.44 5.66
C GLU A 94 -8.60 46.02 7.04
N TYR A 95 -8.17 45.37 8.12
CA TYR A 95 -8.34 45.90 9.47
C TYR A 95 -7.69 47.28 9.63
N GLU A 96 -6.46 47.46 9.15
CA GLU A 96 -5.77 48.75 9.24
C GLU A 96 -6.51 49.86 8.48
N ILE A 97 -7.19 49.52 7.38
CA ILE A 97 -8.01 50.47 6.61
C ILE A 97 -9.35 50.76 7.32
N VAL A 98 -9.97 49.72 7.88
CA VAL A 98 -11.32 49.79 8.45
C VAL A 98 -11.30 50.40 9.85
N LYS A 99 -10.29 50.13 10.69
CA LYS A 99 -10.27 50.56 12.10
C LYS A 99 -10.38 52.07 12.28
N ASP A 100 -9.80 52.85 11.37
CA ASP A 100 -9.79 54.32 11.44
C ASP A 100 -11.07 54.94 10.84
N ASN A 101 -11.79 54.18 10.00
CA ASN A 101 -13.03 54.61 9.33
C ASN A 101 -14.29 53.92 9.88
N ALA A 102 -14.13 53.06 10.88
CA ALA A 102 -15.20 52.28 11.45
C ALA A 102 -16.22 53.15 12.18
N SER A 103 -17.49 52.79 12.07
CA SER A 103 -18.54 53.47 12.84
C SER A 103 -18.33 53.27 14.34
N LYS A 104 -18.85 54.17 15.17
CA LYS A 104 -18.80 54.06 16.64
C LYS A 104 -19.48 52.79 17.22
N HIS A 105 -20.14 52.01 16.36
CA HIS A 105 -20.82 50.77 16.70
C HIS A 105 -20.19 49.53 16.05
N ALA A 106 -19.03 49.70 15.43
CA ALA A 106 -18.21 48.59 14.96
C ALA A 106 -17.62 47.83 16.15
N GLU A 107 -17.72 46.50 16.11
CA GLU A 107 -17.09 45.61 17.07
C GLU A 107 -16.02 44.80 16.34
N PHE A 108 -14.79 44.86 16.87
CA PHE A 108 -13.67 44.07 16.39
C PHE A 108 -13.33 42.99 17.39
N ARG A 109 -13.05 41.78 16.90
CA ARG A 109 -12.59 40.68 17.72
C ARG A 109 -11.43 39.97 17.04
N THR A 110 -10.25 39.99 17.66
CA THR A 110 -9.16 39.14 17.21
C THR A 110 -9.39 37.71 17.69
N VAL A 111 -9.34 36.77 16.77
CA VAL A 111 -9.35 35.34 17.05
C VAL A 111 -8.11 34.69 16.44
N TYR A 112 -7.59 33.67 17.10
CA TYR A 112 -6.51 32.85 16.58
C TYR A 112 -7.13 31.55 16.12
N THR A 113 -7.10 31.28 14.82
CA THR A 113 -7.56 29.99 14.31
C THR A 113 -6.38 29.05 14.30
N ALA A 114 -6.56 27.86 14.89
CA ALA A 114 -5.58 26.80 14.71
C ALA A 114 -5.42 26.56 13.20
N PRO A 115 -4.19 26.41 12.69
CA PRO A 115 -4.01 26.00 11.32
C PRO A 115 -4.75 24.67 11.14
N PRO A 116 -5.39 24.43 9.98
CA PRO A 116 -6.01 23.13 9.72
C PRO A 116 -4.97 22.05 10.00
N VAL A 117 -5.33 21.07 10.83
CA VAL A 117 -4.43 19.99 11.23
C VAL A 117 -3.79 19.43 9.96
N PRO A 118 -2.44 19.41 9.84
CA PRO A 118 -1.79 18.86 8.66
C PRO A 118 -2.26 17.41 8.49
N ILE A 119 -3.05 17.17 7.44
CA ILE A 119 -3.61 15.85 7.12
C ILE A 119 -2.48 14.88 6.77
N VAL A 120 -1.31 15.42 6.39
CA VAL A 120 -0.10 14.69 6.06
C VAL A 120 0.98 15.02 7.11
N PRO A 121 1.74 14.02 7.63
CA PRO A 121 2.81 14.26 8.59
C PRO A 121 3.85 15.26 8.07
N ALA A 122 4.17 16.28 8.87
CA ALA A 122 5.13 17.33 8.50
C ALA A 122 6.55 16.81 8.25
N GLU A 123 6.90 15.67 8.86
CA GLU A 123 8.19 14.99 8.71
C GLU A 123 8.32 14.23 7.37
N LEU A 124 7.22 14.04 6.64
CA LEU A 124 7.25 13.37 5.34
C LEU A 124 7.96 14.25 4.30
N HIS A 125 8.70 13.65 3.38
CA HIS A 125 9.39 14.41 2.32
C HIS A 125 8.42 15.31 1.54
N PRO A 126 8.75 16.59 1.27
CA PRO A 126 7.83 17.54 0.62
C PRO A 126 7.23 17.05 -0.70
N ASP A 127 8.03 16.41 -1.55
CA ASP A 127 7.53 15.85 -2.83
C ASP A 127 6.54 14.71 -2.62
N THR A 128 6.72 13.90 -1.57
CA THR A 128 5.79 12.83 -1.22
C THR A 128 4.51 13.39 -0.64
N GLN A 129 4.59 14.46 0.17
CA GLN A 129 3.39 15.17 0.64
C GLN A 129 2.58 15.70 -0.55
N LYS A 130 3.25 16.35 -1.51
CA LYS A 130 2.63 16.85 -2.73
C LYS A 130 1.99 15.73 -3.54
N LEU A 131 2.69 14.62 -3.76
CA LEU A 131 2.15 13.45 -4.46
C LEU A 131 0.85 12.94 -3.82
N VAL A 132 0.83 12.77 -2.50
CA VAL A 132 -0.35 12.29 -1.76
C VAL A 132 -1.51 13.28 -1.91
N ILE A 133 -1.26 14.58 -1.74
CA ILE A 133 -2.29 15.62 -1.86
C ILE A 133 -2.86 15.67 -3.28
N ASP A 134 -2.00 15.66 -4.29
CA ASP A 134 -2.40 15.70 -5.70
C ASP A 134 -3.21 14.44 -6.06
N PHE A 135 -2.79 13.27 -5.57
CA PHE A 135 -3.50 12.02 -5.78
C PHE A 135 -4.88 12.00 -5.09
N CYS A 136 -4.96 12.41 -3.82
CA CYS A 136 -6.22 12.52 -3.09
C CYS A 136 -7.19 13.48 -3.80
N THR A 137 -6.70 14.61 -4.30
CA THR A 137 -7.49 15.57 -5.07
C THR A 137 -8.03 14.95 -6.35
N ALA A 138 -7.17 14.29 -7.13
CA ALA A 138 -7.56 13.64 -8.38
C ALA A 138 -8.56 12.49 -8.16
N LEU A 139 -8.43 11.73 -7.07
CA LEU A 139 -9.36 10.68 -6.68
C LEU A 139 -10.72 11.28 -6.27
N ALA A 140 -10.72 12.32 -5.45
CA ALA A 140 -11.94 13.01 -5.00
C ALA A 140 -12.73 13.59 -6.20
N GLU A 141 -12.05 14.28 -7.13
CA GLU A 141 -12.68 14.78 -8.35
C GLU A 141 -13.31 13.66 -9.18
N LYS A 142 -12.66 12.50 -9.25
CA LYS A 142 -13.16 11.36 -10.02
C LYS A 142 -14.42 10.77 -9.37
N LEU A 143 -14.41 10.57 -8.06
CA LEU A 143 -15.57 10.11 -7.30
C LEU A 143 -16.73 11.11 -7.40
N TYR A 144 -16.44 12.41 -7.31
CA TYR A 144 -17.45 13.46 -7.50
C TYR A 144 -18.07 13.43 -8.90
N LYS A 145 -17.26 13.28 -9.95
CA LYS A 145 -17.75 13.11 -11.33
C LYS A 145 -18.60 11.83 -11.48
N ALA A 146 -18.23 10.74 -10.81
CA ALA A 146 -19.01 9.50 -10.81
C ALA A 146 -20.35 9.68 -10.09
N GLN A 147 -20.37 10.37 -8.95
CA GLN A 147 -21.58 10.76 -8.22
C GLN A 147 -22.53 11.56 -9.11
N LEU A 148 -22.04 12.60 -9.79
CA LEU A 148 -22.86 13.40 -10.72
C LEU A 148 -23.38 12.59 -11.91
N LYS A 149 -22.57 11.67 -12.44
CA LYS A 149 -22.89 10.93 -13.67
C LYS A 149 -23.87 9.78 -13.43
N TYR A 150 -23.70 9.05 -12.34
CA TYR A 150 -24.44 7.81 -12.07
C TYR A 150 -25.42 7.94 -10.90
N GLY A 151 -25.45 9.08 -10.20
CA GLY A 151 -26.29 9.29 -9.04
C GLY A 151 -25.84 8.50 -7.82
N TYR A 152 -24.56 8.10 -7.75
CA TYR A 152 -24.02 7.38 -6.61
C TYR A 152 -24.05 8.25 -5.35
N ASP A 153 -24.46 7.65 -4.24
CA ASP A 153 -24.47 8.26 -2.91
C ASP A 153 -23.60 7.44 -1.94
N GLU A 154 -23.95 7.39 -0.65
CA GLU A 154 -23.22 6.65 0.37
C GLU A 154 -23.38 5.11 0.29
N ASP A 155 -23.86 4.57 -0.83
CA ASP A 155 -24.14 3.14 -1.05
C ASP A 155 -22.92 2.24 -0.81
N TRP A 156 -21.72 2.80 -1.03
CA TRP A 156 -20.47 2.10 -0.77
C TRP A 156 -20.27 1.73 0.71
N LYS A 157 -20.99 2.34 1.68
CA LYS A 157 -20.91 2.02 3.12
C LYS A 157 -21.70 0.76 3.50
N GLN A 158 -22.45 0.16 2.57
CA GLN A 158 -23.24 -1.05 2.87
C GLN A 158 -22.32 -2.27 2.99
N ASP A 159 -22.59 -3.20 3.93
CA ASP A 159 -21.72 -4.38 4.14
C ASP A 159 -22.01 -5.55 3.17
N GLY A 160 -23.05 -5.44 2.34
CA GLY A 160 -23.61 -6.56 1.56
C GLY A 160 -22.98 -6.86 0.20
N TRP A 161 -21.87 -6.22 -0.16
CA TRP A 161 -21.30 -6.29 -1.52
C TRP A 161 -19.77 -6.56 -1.61
N PRO A 162 -19.12 -7.30 -0.68
CA PRO A 162 -17.67 -7.54 -0.73
C PRO A 162 -17.22 -8.25 -2.01
N THR A 163 -17.96 -9.27 -2.44
CA THR A 163 -17.67 -10.02 -3.68
C THR A 163 -17.75 -9.12 -4.91
N GLN A 164 -18.74 -8.23 -4.95
CA GLN A 164 -18.91 -7.30 -6.06
C GLN A 164 -17.80 -6.23 -6.06
N CYS A 165 -17.45 -5.71 -4.88
CA CYS A 165 -16.34 -4.76 -4.70
C CYS A 165 -15.02 -5.35 -5.21
N GLN A 166 -14.69 -6.58 -4.81
CA GLN A 166 -13.50 -7.29 -5.28
C GLN A 166 -13.54 -7.58 -6.78
N ALA A 167 -14.69 -7.97 -7.34
CA ALA A 167 -14.81 -8.21 -8.78
C ALA A 167 -14.55 -6.92 -9.59
N HIS A 168 -15.13 -5.80 -9.17
CA HIS A 168 -14.88 -4.51 -9.80
C HIS A 168 -13.43 -4.05 -9.62
N PHE A 169 -12.83 -4.23 -8.44
CA PHE A 169 -11.42 -3.96 -8.21
C PHE A 169 -10.52 -4.67 -9.24
N HIS A 170 -10.68 -5.99 -9.42
CA HIS A 170 -9.91 -6.75 -10.41
C HIS A 170 -10.20 -6.30 -11.85
N GLN A 171 -11.45 -5.96 -12.16
CA GLN A 171 -11.81 -5.43 -13.48
C GLN A 171 -11.10 -4.10 -13.77
N HIS A 172 -10.96 -3.23 -12.76
CA HIS A 172 -10.30 -1.94 -12.91
C HIS A 172 -8.77 -2.05 -12.98
N ILE A 173 -8.17 -3.06 -12.35
CA ILE A 173 -6.75 -3.41 -12.59
C ILE A 173 -6.52 -3.71 -14.08
N ALA A 174 -7.38 -4.51 -14.70
CA ALA A 174 -7.28 -4.84 -16.12
C ALA A 174 -7.52 -3.64 -17.05
N LYS A 175 -8.35 -2.68 -16.64
CA LYS A 175 -8.62 -1.43 -17.40
C LYS A 175 -7.48 -0.40 -17.30
N GLY A 176 -6.68 -0.44 -16.22
CA GLY A 176 -5.45 0.34 -16.10
C GLY A 176 -5.58 1.79 -15.61
N ASP A 177 -6.75 2.26 -15.11
CA ASP A 177 -6.83 3.57 -14.44
C ASP A 177 -6.55 3.40 -12.92
N PRO A 178 -5.41 3.89 -12.41
CA PRO A 178 -5.03 3.71 -11.01
C PRO A 178 -5.98 4.39 -10.03
N ARG A 179 -6.74 5.42 -10.45
CA ARG A 179 -7.71 6.10 -9.57
C ARG A 179 -8.94 5.24 -9.32
N ASP A 180 -9.37 4.44 -10.30
CA ASP A 180 -10.47 3.49 -10.05
C ASP A 180 -10.02 2.41 -9.08
N VAL A 181 -8.84 1.85 -9.29
CA VAL A 181 -8.25 0.85 -8.39
C VAL A 181 -8.18 1.40 -6.97
N ALA A 182 -7.69 2.63 -6.81
CA ALA A 182 -7.62 3.28 -5.51
C ALA A 182 -8.98 3.57 -4.85
N ALA A 183 -10.02 3.88 -5.64
CA ALA A 183 -11.38 4.02 -5.12
C ALA A 183 -11.87 2.70 -4.48
N TYR A 184 -11.71 1.57 -5.17
CA TYR A 184 -12.09 0.27 -4.61
C TYR A 184 -11.18 -0.15 -3.45
N CYS A 185 -9.89 0.20 -3.46
CA CYS A 185 -9.02 0.04 -2.29
C CYS A 185 -9.54 0.83 -1.08
N ALA A 186 -10.00 2.06 -1.28
CA ALA A 186 -10.53 2.89 -0.19
C ALA A 186 -11.82 2.27 0.39
N PHE A 187 -12.71 1.74 -0.45
CA PHE A 187 -13.91 1.03 0.00
C PHE A 187 -13.55 -0.22 0.80
N MET A 188 -12.65 -1.06 0.28
CA MET A 188 -12.19 -2.27 0.99
C MET A 188 -11.49 -1.91 2.32
N TRP A 189 -10.67 -0.87 2.34
CA TRP A 189 -10.01 -0.39 3.56
C TRP A 189 -11.02 0.06 4.62
N TYR A 190 -12.07 0.78 4.22
CA TYR A 190 -13.14 1.22 5.12
C TYR A 190 -13.85 0.03 5.81
N HIS A 191 -14.14 -1.03 5.07
CA HIS A 191 -14.78 -2.24 5.60
C HIS A 191 -13.82 -3.26 6.24
N GLY A 192 -12.51 -3.05 6.14
CA GLY A 192 -11.50 -4.04 6.55
C GLY A 192 -11.46 -5.30 5.66
N TRP A 193 -11.95 -5.21 4.42
CA TRP A 193 -11.92 -6.31 3.47
C TRP A 193 -10.54 -6.50 2.85
N LYS A 194 -10.22 -7.74 2.49
CA LYS A 194 -8.98 -8.08 1.78
C LYS A 194 -9.14 -7.85 0.29
N THR A 195 -8.02 -7.53 -0.37
CA THR A 195 -7.94 -7.38 -1.84
C THR A 195 -7.79 -8.72 -2.57
N GLU A 196 -7.45 -9.79 -1.86
CA GLU A 196 -7.35 -11.15 -2.41
C GLU A 196 -8.73 -11.64 -2.85
N SER A 197 -8.84 -12.13 -4.09
CA SER A 197 -10.00 -12.91 -4.50
C SER A 197 -9.93 -14.28 -3.83
N GLU A 198 -11.08 -14.77 -3.32
CA GLU A 198 -11.19 -16.21 -3.06
C GLU A 198 -10.90 -16.95 -4.38
N PRO A 199 -10.04 -18.00 -4.36
CA PRO A 199 -9.76 -18.75 -5.57
C PRO A 199 -11.07 -19.30 -6.10
N ALA A 200 -11.46 -18.86 -7.31
CA ALA A 200 -12.64 -19.36 -7.97
C ALA A 200 -12.60 -20.90 -7.96
N PRO A 201 -13.73 -21.58 -7.70
CA PRO A 201 -13.76 -23.03 -7.80
C PRO A 201 -13.24 -23.42 -9.17
N VAL A 202 -12.15 -24.20 -9.18
CA VAL A 202 -11.47 -24.67 -10.38
C VAL A 202 -12.47 -25.53 -11.18
N SER A 203 -13.20 -24.90 -12.09
CA SER A 203 -14.07 -25.61 -13.02
C SER A 203 -13.17 -26.29 -14.04
N VAL A 204 -13.16 -27.63 -14.03
CA VAL A 204 -12.42 -28.40 -15.03
C VAL A 204 -13.08 -28.14 -16.39
N PRO A 205 -12.32 -27.71 -17.42
CA PRO A 205 -12.88 -27.47 -18.75
C PRO A 205 -13.61 -28.70 -19.31
N ASP A 206 -14.71 -28.47 -20.03
CA ASP A 206 -15.60 -29.54 -20.52
C ASP A 206 -14.89 -30.58 -21.40
N ASP A 207 -13.90 -30.15 -22.19
CA ASP A 207 -13.07 -31.03 -23.03
C ASP A 207 -12.14 -31.94 -22.21
N VAL A 208 -11.57 -31.41 -21.12
CA VAL A 208 -10.78 -32.20 -20.16
C VAL A 208 -11.68 -33.21 -19.46
N MET A 209 -12.86 -32.79 -19.00
CA MET A 209 -13.84 -33.70 -18.38
C MET A 209 -14.32 -34.80 -19.33
N ALA A 210 -14.60 -34.47 -20.59
CA ALA A 210 -15.01 -35.44 -21.60
C ALA A 210 -13.90 -36.47 -21.88
N ALA A 211 -12.64 -36.05 -21.93
CA ALA A 211 -11.50 -36.95 -22.10
C ALA A 211 -11.31 -37.88 -20.89
N ILE A 212 -11.43 -37.35 -19.66
CA ILE A 212 -11.39 -38.14 -18.41
C ILE A 212 -12.51 -39.20 -18.40
N GLN A 213 -13.74 -38.80 -18.76
CA GLN A 213 -14.88 -39.72 -18.82
C GLN A 213 -14.68 -40.83 -19.86
N LYS A 214 -14.07 -40.51 -21.01
CA LYS A 214 -13.78 -41.50 -22.05
C LYS A 214 -12.77 -42.54 -21.57
N VAL A 215 -11.68 -42.12 -20.92
CA VAL A 215 -10.69 -43.02 -20.32
C VAL A 215 -11.34 -43.88 -19.23
N ALA A 216 -12.11 -43.27 -18.33
CA ALA A 216 -12.78 -43.97 -17.25
C ALA A 216 -13.74 -45.06 -17.77
N ARG A 217 -14.50 -44.76 -18.83
CA ARG A 217 -15.43 -45.72 -19.45
C ARG A 217 -14.69 -46.92 -20.05
N ILE A 218 -13.63 -46.68 -20.84
CA ILE A 218 -12.85 -47.75 -21.45
C ILE A 218 -12.16 -48.60 -20.38
N ARG A 219 -11.69 -47.97 -19.29
CA ARG A 219 -11.09 -48.68 -18.15
C ARG A 219 -12.09 -49.60 -17.44
N LEU A 220 -13.34 -49.16 -17.34
CA LEU A 220 -14.44 -49.96 -16.78
C LEU A 220 -14.76 -51.15 -17.70
N ASP A 221 -14.92 -50.90 -19.00
CA ASP A 221 -15.14 -51.96 -20.00
C ASP A 221 -13.98 -52.99 -19.99
N LEU A 222 -12.74 -52.54 -19.83
CA LEU A 222 -11.55 -53.41 -19.72
C LEU A 222 -11.58 -54.31 -18.47
N ASN A 223 -12.07 -53.79 -17.34
CA ASN A 223 -12.13 -54.52 -16.08
C ASN A 223 -13.21 -55.61 -16.12
N ASP A 224 -14.35 -55.32 -16.75
CA ASP A 224 -15.51 -56.22 -16.81
C ASP A 224 -15.43 -57.24 -17.98
N PHE A 225 -14.54 -57.02 -18.95
CA PHE A 225 -14.37 -57.93 -20.09
C PHE A 225 -13.53 -59.16 -19.73
N ASP A 226 -14.00 -60.37 -20.05
CA ASP A 226 -13.34 -61.66 -19.79
C ASP A 226 -12.67 -62.28 -21.04
N GLY A 227 -12.83 -61.66 -22.21
CA GLY A 227 -12.25 -62.09 -23.49
C GLY A 227 -10.86 -61.53 -23.82
N ASP A 228 -10.48 -61.59 -25.09
CA ASP A 228 -9.20 -61.04 -25.60
C ASP A 228 -9.16 -59.51 -25.48
N LYS A 229 -8.31 -59.00 -24.57
CA LYS A 229 -8.25 -57.59 -24.19
C LYS A 229 -7.38 -56.72 -25.10
N ARG A 230 -6.71 -57.30 -26.11
CA ARG A 230 -5.74 -56.56 -26.95
C ARG A 230 -6.36 -55.32 -27.60
N GLY A 231 -7.52 -55.46 -28.25
CA GLY A 231 -8.19 -54.32 -28.89
C GLY A 231 -8.66 -53.23 -27.92
N ILE A 232 -9.12 -53.60 -26.71
CA ILE A 232 -9.56 -52.63 -25.69
C ILE A 232 -8.36 -51.90 -25.10
N LEU A 233 -7.22 -52.57 -24.92
CA LEU A 233 -5.96 -51.96 -24.47
C LEU A 233 -5.41 -50.95 -25.49
N ASP A 234 -5.51 -51.24 -26.78
CA ASP A 234 -5.13 -50.30 -27.85
C ASP A 234 -6.02 -49.06 -27.80
N CYS A 235 -7.35 -49.25 -27.73
CA CYS A 235 -8.31 -48.13 -27.59
C CYS A 235 -8.10 -47.31 -26.31
N LEU A 236 -7.67 -47.94 -25.22
CA LEU A 236 -7.37 -47.26 -23.97
C LEU A 236 -6.10 -46.42 -24.08
N SER A 237 -5.07 -46.94 -24.72
CA SER A 237 -3.80 -46.23 -24.95
C SER A 237 -4.04 -44.97 -25.79
N GLU A 238 -4.83 -45.07 -26.87
CA GLU A 238 -5.24 -43.90 -27.67
C GLU A 238 -6.04 -42.87 -26.88
N ALA A 239 -6.93 -43.31 -25.98
CA ALA A 239 -7.72 -42.41 -25.15
C ALA A 239 -6.88 -41.71 -24.07
N GLU A 240 -5.90 -42.41 -23.48
CA GLU A 240 -4.96 -41.84 -22.52
C GLU A 240 -4.03 -40.80 -23.18
N GLU A 241 -3.54 -41.08 -24.40
CA GLU A 241 -2.78 -40.11 -25.20
C GLU A 241 -3.59 -38.85 -25.51
N ALA A 242 -4.84 -39.01 -25.95
CA ALA A 242 -5.74 -37.89 -26.21
C ALA A 242 -6.02 -37.04 -24.96
N LEU A 243 -6.15 -37.66 -23.78
CA LEU A 243 -6.29 -36.93 -22.52
C LEU A 243 -5.05 -36.09 -22.20
N ILE A 244 -3.85 -36.68 -22.36
CA ILE A 244 -2.57 -35.97 -22.15
C ILE A 244 -2.47 -34.77 -23.10
N GLU A 245 -2.85 -34.95 -24.36
CA GLU A 245 -2.83 -33.87 -25.36
C GLU A 245 -3.75 -32.70 -24.97
N VAL A 246 -4.99 -33.00 -24.56
CA VAL A 246 -5.97 -31.98 -24.14
C VAL A 246 -5.49 -31.24 -22.90
N VAL A 247 -4.94 -31.95 -21.91
CA VAL A 247 -4.38 -31.34 -20.70
C VAL A 247 -3.19 -30.43 -21.03
N ASN A 248 -2.26 -30.89 -21.86
CA ASN A 248 -1.09 -30.11 -22.27
C ASN A 248 -1.49 -28.86 -23.09
N ARG A 249 -2.45 -28.99 -24.00
CA ARG A 249 -3.00 -27.87 -24.77
C ARG A 249 -3.60 -26.81 -23.86
N ARG A 250 -4.38 -27.22 -22.85
CA ARG A 250 -4.97 -26.32 -21.86
C ARG A 250 -3.93 -25.69 -20.94
N ALA A 251 -2.92 -26.46 -20.52
CA ALA A 251 -1.80 -25.96 -19.75
C ALA A 251 -1.03 -24.86 -20.52
N ALA A 252 -0.79 -25.07 -21.82
CA ALA A 252 -0.14 -24.08 -22.68
C ALA A 252 -1.00 -22.81 -22.86
N MET A 253 -2.33 -22.94 -22.97
CA MET A 253 -3.22 -21.78 -23.06
C MET A 253 -3.27 -20.95 -21.76
N LEU A 254 -3.18 -21.60 -20.59
CA LEU A 254 -3.18 -20.93 -19.28
C LEU A 254 -1.88 -20.17 -18.98
N GLN A 255 -0.76 -20.58 -19.60
CA GLN A 255 0.55 -19.95 -19.39
C GLN A 255 0.76 -18.66 -20.20
N GLY A 256 -0.18 -18.26 -21.06
CA GLY A 256 -0.18 -16.96 -21.74
C GLY A 256 1.03 -16.73 -22.66
N ALA A 257 0.87 -17.05 -23.95
CA ALA A 257 1.82 -16.79 -25.04
C ALA A 257 3.13 -17.60 -25.04
N GLU A 258 3.41 -18.14 -26.24
CA GLU A 258 4.58 -18.89 -26.72
C GLU A 258 5.11 -20.05 -25.85
N PRO A 259 5.41 -21.22 -26.45
CA PRO A 259 6.13 -22.25 -25.72
C PRO A 259 7.47 -21.66 -25.28
N VAL A 260 7.65 -21.49 -23.97
CA VAL A 260 8.97 -21.35 -23.35
C VAL A 260 9.68 -22.69 -23.52
N THR A 261 10.09 -22.93 -24.76
CA THR A 261 11.27 -23.70 -25.07
C THR A 261 12.26 -22.68 -25.59
N THR A 262 12.94 -21.97 -24.69
CA THR A 262 14.34 -21.61 -24.96
C THR A 262 15.16 -22.89 -24.94
N ALA A 263 14.85 -23.78 -25.88
CA ALA A 263 15.77 -24.80 -26.32
C ALA A 263 16.96 -24.02 -26.85
N TYR A 264 18.09 -24.08 -26.14
CA TYR A 264 19.38 -23.72 -26.72
C TYR A 264 19.49 -24.46 -28.05
N LYS A 265 19.24 -23.77 -29.18
CA LYS A 265 19.50 -24.31 -30.51
C LYS A 265 21.01 -24.36 -30.66
N LEU A 266 21.63 -25.43 -30.16
CA LEU A 266 22.95 -25.83 -30.62
C LEU A 266 22.87 -25.91 -32.16
N PRO A 267 23.75 -25.23 -32.90
CA PRO A 267 23.73 -25.30 -34.36
C PRO A 267 23.70 -26.77 -34.83
N PRO A 268 22.98 -27.11 -35.91
CA PRO A 268 22.75 -28.51 -36.30
C PRO A 268 24.02 -29.37 -36.42
N HIS A 269 25.14 -28.76 -36.81
CA HIS A 269 26.43 -29.44 -36.89
C HIS A 269 27.02 -29.75 -35.50
N ILE A 270 26.87 -28.85 -34.52
CA ILE A 270 27.31 -29.05 -33.13
C ILE A 270 26.46 -30.11 -32.43
N PHE A 271 25.14 -30.09 -32.63
CA PHE A 271 24.26 -31.13 -32.10
C PHE A 271 24.61 -32.50 -32.66
N ARG A 272 24.79 -32.58 -33.99
CA ARG A 272 25.17 -33.82 -34.66
C ARG A 272 26.53 -34.34 -34.19
N GLU A 273 27.50 -33.45 -33.98
CA GLU A 273 28.82 -33.81 -33.46
C GLU A 273 28.74 -34.30 -32.01
N LEU A 274 27.98 -33.62 -31.14
CA LEU A 274 27.76 -34.04 -29.75
C LEU A 274 27.13 -35.43 -29.68
N VAL A 275 26.07 -35.68 -30.46
CA VAL A 275 25.40 -36.99 -30.50
C VAL A 275 26.34 -38.08 -30.98
N ASN A 276 27.17 -37.80 -32.01
CA ASN A 276 28.17 -38.76 -32.47
C ASN A 276 29.21 -39.06 -31.39
N ARG A 277 29.75 -38.03 -30.73
CA ARG A 277 30.74 -38.19 -29.64
C ARG A 277 30.18 -38.95 -28.44
N LEU A 278 28.92 -38.70 -28.08
CA LEU A 278 28.24 -39.43 -27.00
C LEU A 278 28.02 -40.89 -27.37
N ARG A 279 27.60 -41.17 -28.61
CA ARG A 279 27.45 -42.54 -29.10
C ARG A 279 28.79 -43.28 -29.10
N ASP A 280 29.86 -42.66 -29.61
CA ASP A 280 31.17 -43.29 -29.69
C ASP A 280 31.75 -43.55 -28.29
N THR A 281 31.52 -42.62 -27.35
CA THR A 281 31.87 -42.80 -25.93
C THR A 281 31.04 -43.92 -25.29
N ALA A 282 29.73 -43.98 -25.59
CA ALA A 282 28.86 -45.03 -25.07
C ALA A 282 29.27 -46.42 -25.55
N VAL A 283 29.63 -46.55 -26.83
CA VAL A 283 30.13 -47.80 -27.41
C VAL A 283 31.49 -48.17 -26.81
N LYS A 284 32.40 -47.21 -26.66
CA LYS A 284 33.75 -47.46 -26.14
C LYS A 284 33.77 -47.91 -24.67
N TYR A 285 32.87 -47.39 -23.85
CA TYR A 285 32.80 -47.68 -22.41
C TYR A 285 31.61 -48.58 -22.03
N GLN A 286 30.98 -49.24 -23.00
CA GLN A 286 29.85 -50.13 -22.76
C GLN A 286 30.25 -51.26 -21.80
N GLY A 287 29.52 -51.39 -20.68
CA GLY A 287 29.81 -52.39 -19.65
C GLY A 287 30.89 -52.00 -18.63
N CYS A 288 31.49 -50.81 -18.73
CA CYS A 288 32.42 -50.29 -17.72
C CYS A 288 31.70 -49.39 -16.70
N GLN A 289 32.13 -49.42 -15.43
CA GLN A 289 31.59 -48.55 -14.38
C GLN A 289 31.81 -47.04 -14.65
N GLN A 290 32.77 -46.71 -15.52
CA GLN A 290 33.13 -45.34 -15.89
C GLN A 290 32.23 -44.73 -16.97
N LEU A 291 31.31 -45.50 -17.58
CA LEU A 291 30.46 -45.04 -18.68
C LEU A 291 29.71 -43.75 -18.35
N ARG A 292 29.08 -43.70 -17.17
CA ARG A 292 28.28 -42.56 -16.75
C ARG A 292 29.11 -41.29 -16.59
N GLU A 293 30.32 -41.41 -16.05
CA GLU A 293 31.23 -40.29 -15.85
C GLU A 293 31.79 -39.75 -17.17
N GLN A 294 32.16 -40.65 -18.09
CA GLN A 294 32.68 -40.26 -19.41
C GLN A 294 31.61 -39.58 -20.28
N LEU A 295 30.36 -40.05 -20.22
CA LEU A 295 29.23 -39.38 -20.87
C LEU A 295 28.98 -37.99 -20.29
N SER A 296 29.02 -37.85 -18.95
CA SER A 296 28.85 -36.56 -18.28
C SER A 296 29.94 -35.56 -18.68
N ARG A 297 31.19 -36.01 -18.81
CA ARG A 297 32.31 -35.15 -19.23
C ARG A 297 32.13 -34.65 -20.67
N THR A 298 31.69 -35.53 -21.57
CA THR A 298 31.45 -35.19 -22.98
C THR A 298 30.30 -34.19 -23.13
N LEU A 299 29.27 -34.27 -22.27
CA LEU A 299 28.19 -33.28 -22.23
C LEU A 299 28.67 -31.90 -21.74
N GLN A 300 29.52 -31.86 -20.70
CA GLN A 300 30.01 -30.61 -20.10
C GLN A 300 30.96 -29.83 -21.02
N GLU A 301 31.71 -30.49 -21.91
CA GLU A 301 32.58 -29.80 -22.87
C GLU A 301 31.83 -28.90 -23.87
N VAL A 302 30.56 -29.20 -24.14
CA VAL A 302 29.74 -28.46 -25.12
C VAL A 302 28.80 -27.45 -24.46
N ILE A 303 28.46 -27.66 -23.18
CA ILE A 303 27.54 -26.81 -22.42
C ILE A 303 28.38 -25.95 -21.45
N GLN A 304 28.89 -24.80 -21.92
CA GLN A 304 29.48 -23.80 -21.01
C GLN A 304 28.37 -22.95 -20.38
N PRO A 305 28.43 -22.64 -19.06
CA PRO A 305 27.49 -21.71 -18.43
C PRO A 305 27.75 -20.27 -18.93
N VAL A 306 26.71 -19.63 -19.45
CA VAL A 306 26.74 -18.23 -19.89
C VAL A 306 26.89 -17.33 -18.67
N ALA A 307 27.99 -16.59 -18.59
CA ALA A 307 28.13 -15.47 -17.65
C ALA A 307 27.23 -14.30 -18.10
N PRO A 308 26.56 -13.58 -17.18
CA PRO A 308 25.65 -12.49 -17.54
C PRO A 308 26.42 -11.34 -18.21
N GLN A 309 26.03 -11.03 -19.46
CA GLN A 309 26.51 -9.85 -20.18
C GLN A 309 25.93 -8.60 -19.52
N GLN A 310 26.81 -7.68 -19.12
CA GLN A 310 26.46 -6.36 -18.62
C GLN A 310 25.85 -5.54 -19.77
N GLU A 311 24.65 -4.99 -19.55
CA GLU A 311 24.01 -4.03 -20.45
C GLU A 311 24.89 -2.78 -20.58
N GLU A 312 25.40 -2.56 -21.79
CA GLU A 312 26.13 -1.37 -22.18
C GLU A 312 25.13 -0.23 -22.39
N THR A 313 25.15 0.75 -21.48
CA THR A 313 24.33 1.95 -21.53
C THR A 313 24.65 2.78 -22.77
N GLU A 314 23.74 2.82 -23.74
CA GLU A 314 23.83 3.68 -24.92
C GLU A 314 23.47 5.13 -24.54
N LYS A 315 24.43 6.05 -24.64
CA LYS A 315 24.23 7.50 -24.47
C LYS A 315 23.58 8.11 -25.72
N PRO A 316 22.75 9.16 -25.56
CA PRO A 316 22.01 9.76 -26.67
C PRO A 316 22.92 10.57 -27.61
N LYS A 317 22.72 10.42 -28.93
CA LYS A 317 23.36 11.25 -29.96
C LYS A 317 22.76 12.66 -29.97
N LYS A 318 23.66 13.63 -30.08
CA LYS A 318 23.42 15.08 -30.24
C LYS A 318 22.56 15.41 -31.47
#